data_AF-A0A8H4VHD2-F1
#
_entry.id   AF-A0A8H4VHD2-F1
#
_cell.length_a   1.000
_cell.length_b   1.000
_cell.length_c   1.000
_cell.angle_alpha   90.00
_cell.angle_beta   90.00
_cell.angle_gamma   90.00
#
_symmetry.space_group_name_H-M   'P 1'
#
loop_
_entity.id
_entity.type
_entity.pdbx_description
1 polymer ?
#
loop_
_entity_poly.entity_id
_entity_poly.type
_entity_poly.pdbx_seq_one_letter_code
_entity_poly.pdbx_strand_id
1 'polypeptide(L)'
;MRVCSLANSQPQPESAKQTMGALRVVLALFVSLLSVANVVYAVGPPAPPKPPQVPAGHWVDTWVSMPQLTEPANLPPPPFNQTNLVFHNSTIRQTIHTSIGGDQIRLRISNVFGGSDLPITAVTIALPANGAAGTSAIQTNTLQTVTFSGNSSVVIPNGALVVSDPLTFTVKPQSMLAVTLFTAQGQTTNSITSHPGSRTTSWFSFGNSVSAANLTDATSVAHWYFLSALEVWAPKNVGALAIVGDSITDGRGSTDNTNNRWPDLVLAKMQANPATRNIAVVNQAAGGNRILADGLGPNALGRIDRDVLAQSGVKYAMIFEGVNDIGTAPATPDAQQAIGDRVIWSLKQIATRVHTMGIPIFAATITPFSGDPTIQPYSSPVREATRVRVNDFIKNSGTFDAVVDFDKILADPANPSQLNPKFDSGDFLHPNPAGYQAVADAFPLDIFNIVSPKNNFS
;
A
#
# COMPACT_ATOMS: atom_id res chain seq x y z
N MET A 1 44.65 31.01 -69.35
CA MET A 1 45.53 30.85 -68.18
C MET A 1 44.78 31.38 -66.97
N ARG A 2 44.58 30.54 -65.93
CA ARG A 2 44.18 30.77 -64.52
C ARG A 2 43.32 32.02 -64.17
N VAL A 3 42.05 31.89 -63.74
CA VAL A 3 41.46 31.45 -62.43
C VAL A 3 41.07 32.64 -61.52
N CYS A 4 39.86 32.51 -60.92
CA CYS A 4 39.21 33.27 -59.83
C CYS A 4 38.48 34.57 -60.25
N SER A 5 37.28 34.94 -59.75
CA SER A 5 36.45 34.46 -58.63
C SER A 5 35.16 35.31 -58.52
N LEU A 6 34.07 34.70 -58.00
CA LEU A 6 32.91 35.26 -57.25
C LEU A 6 31.94 36.28 -57.92
N ALA A 7 30.63 35.95 -57.92
CA ALA A 7 29.67 36.38 -56.88
C ALA A 7 28.19 36.22 -57.32
N ASN A 8 27.35 35.90 -56.33
CA ASN A 8 25.88 35.76 -56.34
C ASN A 8 25.10 36.99 -56.84
N SER A 9 23.94 36.75 -57.49
CA SER A 9 22.61 37.22 -57.04
C SER A 9 21.48 36.82 -58.01
N GLN A 10 20.45 36.19 -57.45
CA GLN A 10 19.07 35.92 -57.96
C GLN A 10 18.29 37.22 -58.34
N PRO A 11 17.00 37.23 -58.75
CA PRO A 11 16.10 36.18 -59.30
C PRO A 11 15.12 36.62 -60.46
N GLN A 12 14.39 35.63 -61.02
CA GLN A 12 12.98 35.69 -61.57
C GLN A 12 12.70 36.47 -62.88
N PRO A 13 11.52 36.36 -63.53
CA PRO A 13 10.35 35.44 -63.40
C PRO A 13 10.00 34.76 -64.77
N GLU A 14 8.97 33.92 -64.93
CA GLU A 14 7.66 34.36 -65.42
C GLU A 14 6.64 33.21 -65.41
N SER A 15 5.40 33.58 -65.04
CA SER A 15 4.19 32.82 -65.24
C SER A 15 3.29 33.60 -66.21
N ALA A 16 2.55 32.92 -67.11
CA ALA A 16 1.08 33.03 -67.21
C ALA A 16 0.50 32.53 -68.55
N LYS A 17 -0.58 31.71 -68.41
CA LYS A 17 -1.86 31.70 -69.16
C LYS A 17 -1.85 31.16 -70.61
N GLN A 18 -2.46 30.01 -70.88
CA GLN A 18 -3.90 29.67 -71.07
C GLN A 18 -4.28 29.62 -72.56
N THR A 19 -4.79 28.49 -73.08
CA THR A 19 -6.19 28.36 -73.60
C THR A 19 -6.51 26.95 -74.17
N MET A 20 -7.69 26.47 -73.75
CA MET A 20 -8.74 25.72 -74.49
C MET A 20 -8.55 24.26 -74.98
N GLY A 21 -9.55 23.41 -74.67
CA GLY A 21 -10.08 22.44 -75.64
C GLY A 21 -10.42 21.01 -75.15
N ALA A 22 -11.61 20.85 -74.56
CA ALA A 22 -12.51 19.68 -74.48
C ALA A 22 -12.09 18.23 -74.90
N LEU A 23 -12.19 17.32 -73.91
CA LEU A 23 -13.01 16.08 -73.84
C LEU A 23 -12.84 14.93 -74.89
N ARG A 24 -12.28 13.77 -74.48
CA ARG A 24 -12.98 12.45 -74.27
C ARG A 24 -12.05 11.21 -74.25
N VAL A 25 -12.22 10.40 -73.17
CA VAL A 25 -12.29 8.90 -73.11
C VAL A 25 -10.96 8.11 -73.17
N VAL A 26 -10.41 7.64 -72.05
CA VAL A 26 -10.60 6.36 -71.28
C VAL A 26 -9.30 5.52 -71.36
N LEU A 27 -8.65 5.30 -70.21
CA LEU A 27 -8.32 3.98 -69.64
C LEU A 27 -7.53 4.20 -68.32
N ALA A 28 -8.17 4.01 -67.16
CA ALA A 28 -7.50 4.05 -65.86
C ALA A 28 -7.61 2.66 -65.21
N LEU A 29 -6.43 2.09 -64.91
CA LEU A 29 -6.24 0.83 -64.23
C LEU A 29 -6.82 0.86 -62.80
N PHE A 30 -7.51 -0.24 -62.46
CA PHE A 30 -7.96 -0.55 -61.10
C PHE A 30 -6.77 -0.74 -60.15
N VAL A 31 -6.69 0.08 -59.10
CA VAL A 31 -6.00 -0.25 -57.85
C VAL A 31 -7.06 -0.33 -56.77
N SER A 32 -7.43 -1.55 -56.41
CA SER A 32 -8.33 -1.86 -55.30
C SER A 32 -7.60 -1.73 -53.96
N LEU A 33 -7.77 -0.58 -53.30
CA LEU A 33 -7.48 -0.42 -51.87
C LEU A 33 -8.72 -0.87 -51.07
N LEU A 34 -8.59 -2.01 -50.38
CA LEU A 34 -9.52 -2.44 -49.34
C LEU A 34 -9.38 -1.50 -48.14
N SER A 35 -10.32 -0.56 -48.00
CA SER A 35 -10.53 0.22 -46.80
C SER A 35 -11.19 -0.66 -45.73
N VAL A 36 -10.38 -1.26 -44.86
CA VAL A 36 -10.87 -1.82 -43.59
C VAL A 36 -11.27 -0.63 -42.72
N ALA A 37 -12.55 -0.29 -42.72
CA ALA A 37 -13.10 0.67 -41.78
C ALA A 37 -12.94 0.11 -40.36
N ASN A 38 -11.95 0.61 -39.62
CA ASN A 38 -11.89 0.43 -38.18
C ASN A 38 -13.15 1.07 -37.59
N VAL A 39 -14.14 0.26 -37.24
CA VAL A 39 -15.25 0.67 -36.39
C VAL A 39 -14.65 0.91 -35.01
N VAL A 40 -14.20 2.14 -34.78
CA VAL A 40 -13.96 2.65 -33.44
C VAL A 40 -15.34 2.74 -32.79
N TYR A 41 -15.68 1.76 -31.96
CA TYR A 41 -16.79 1.94 -31.03
C TYR A 41 -16.40 3.09 -30.13
N ALA A 42 -16.99 4.27 -30.38
CA ALA A 42 -16.98 5.36 -29.42
C ALA A 42 -17.68 4.84 -28.16
N VAL A 43 -16.89 4.39 -27.18
CA VAL A 43 -17.38 4.14 -25.83
C VAL A 43 -17.87 5.50 -25.34
N GLY A 44 -19.19 5.65 -25.23
CA GLY A 44 -19.77 6.87 -24.68
C GLY A 44 -19.18 7.17 -23.30
N PRO A 45 -19.20 8.44 -22.85
CA PRO A 45 -18.72 8.78 -21.53
C PRO A 45 -19.40 7.87 -20.50
N PRO A 46 -18.66 7.30 -19.53
CA PRO A 46 -19.24 6.44 -18.52
C PRO A 46 -20.42 7.16 -17.85
N ALA A 47 -21.51 6.42 -17.63
CA ALA A 47 -22.65 6.97 -16.90
C ALA A 47 -22.16 7.54 -15.56
N PRO A 48 -22.67 8.70 -15.13
CA PRO A 48 -22.26 9.30 -13.86
C PRO A 48 -22.42 8.25 -12.74
N PRO A 49 -21.46 8.18 -11.79
CA PRO A 49 -21.51 7.19 -10.72
C PRO A 49 -22.86 7.29 -10.02
N LYS A 50 -23.52 6.14 -9.86
CA LYS A 50 -24.81 6.09 -9.15
C LYS A 50 -24.62 6.74 -7.78
N PRO A 51 -25.59 7.54 -7.31
CA PRO A 51 -25.52 8.16 -5.99
C PRO A 51 -25.30 7.08 -4.92
N PRO A 52 -24.60 7.40 -3.81
CA PRO A 52 -24.25 6.42 -2.80
C PRO A 52 -25.51 5.69 -2.29
N GLN A 53 -25.47 4.35 -2.28
CA GLN A 53 -26.66 3.56 -1.93
C GLN A 53 -27.02 3.62 -0.44
N VAL A 54 -26.07 3.95 0.43
CA VAL A 54 -26.30 4.16 1.86
C VAL A 54 -26.49 5.66 2.11
N PRO A 55 -27.71 6.13 2.44
CA PRO A 55 -27.96 7.52 2.78
C PRO A 55 -27.12 7.93 3.99
N ALA A 56 -26.44 9.08 3.90
CA ALA A 56 -25.58 9.61 4.97
C ALA A 56 -24.46 8.64 5.45
N GLY A 57 -23.99 7.75 4.57
CA GLY A 57 -22.78 6.96 4.80
C GLY A 57 -21.50 7.81 4.80
N HIS A 58 -20.37 7.15 4.96
CA HIS A 58 -19.04 7.75 4.84
C HIS A 58 -18.04 6.74 4.29
N TRP A 59 -16.88 7.21 3.85
CA TRP A 59 -15.80 6.33 3.40
C TRP A 59 -15.02 5.78 4.59
N VAL A 60 -14.74 4.48 4.55
CA VAL A 60 -13.91 3.77 5.52
C VAL A 60 -12.85 2.99 4.77
N ASP A 61 -11.59 3.10 5.17
CA ASP A 61 -10.53 2.26 4.62
C ASP A 61 -10.80 0.80 5.00
N THR A 62 -10.87 -0.07 3.99
CA THR A 62 -11.00 -1.54 4.18
C THR A 62 -9.67 -2.26 3.98
N TRP A 63 -8.73 -1.61 3.28
CA TRP A 63 -7.36 -2.07 3.09
C TRP A 63 -6.46 -0.86 2.91
N VAL A 64 -5.24 -0.92 3.44
CA VAL A 64 -4.18 0.08 3.23
C VAL A 64 -2.84 -0.63 3.11
N SER A 65 -1.86 0.10 2.60
CA SER A 65 -0.44 -0.25 2.73
C SER A 65 0.37 0.99 3.02
N MET A 66 1.33 0.88 3.95
CA MET A 66 2.21 1.99 4.32
C MET A 66 3.11 2.36 3.12
N PRO A 67 2.99 3.57 2.56
CA PRO A 67 3.83 3.98 1.43
C PRO A 67 5.28 4.14 1.87
N GLN A 68 6.21 3.56 1.10
CA GLN A 68 7.65 3.61 1.31
C GLN A 68 8.35 4.10 0.04
N LEU A 69 9.49 4.78 0.22
CA LEU A 69 10.47 4.91 -0.86
C LEU A 69 11.03 3.52 -1.14
N THR A 70 10.93 3.07 -2.39
CA THR A 70 11.38 1.74 -2.77
C THR A 70 12.89 1.65 -2.72
N GLU A 71 13.40 0.77 -1.87
CA GLU A 71 14.83 0.48 -1.81
C GLU A 71 15.31 -0.18 -3.10
N PRO A 72 16.58 0.00 -3.51
CA PRO A 72 17.10 -0.57 -4.75
C PRO A 72 16.88 -2.08 -4.90
N ALA A 73 16.99 -2.85 -3.81
CA ALA A 73 16.78 -4.29 -3.79
C ALA A 73 15.31 -4.72 -3.95
N ASN A 74 14.37 -3.80 -3.69
CA ASN A 74 12.93 -4.02 -3.76
C ASN A 74 12.28 -3.34 -4.99
N LEU A 75 13.10 -2.73 -5.86
CA LEU A 75 12.64 -2.28 -7.17
C LEU A 75 12.14 -3.48 -7.98
N PRO A 76 11.20 -3.27 -8.93
CA PRO A 76 10.76 -4.36 -9.77
C PRO A 76 11.96 -4.96 -10.52
N PRO A 77 12.00 -6.28 -10.73
CA PRO A 77 13.13 -6.93 -11.37
C PRO A 77 13.27 -6.49 -12.84
N PRO A 78 14.48 -6.52 -13.43
CA PRO A 78 14.63 -6.41 -14.87
C PRO A 78 13.72 -7.42 -15.60
N PRO A 79 13.11 -7.05 -16.74
CA PRO A 79 13.31 -5.80 -17.50
C PRO A 79 12.39 -4.63 -17.10
N PHE A 80 11.65 -4.73 -15.99
CA PHE A 80 10.70 -3.70 -15.53
C PHE A 80 11.35 -2.53 -14.79
N ASN A 81 12.68 -2.57 -14.63
CA ASN A 81 13.49 -1.53 -14.01
C ASN A 81 14.79 -1.35 -14.80
N GLN A 82 15.12 -0.10 -15.08
CA GLN A 82 16.35 0.36 -15.72
C GLN A 82 16.76 1.69 -15.10
N THR A 83 17.98 2.15 -15.36
CA THR A 83 18.43 3.47 -14.88
C THR A 83 17.48 4.56 -15.36
N ASN A 84 16.89 5.30 -14.40
CA ASN A 84 15.93 6.36 -14.62
C ASN A 84 14.67 5.96 -15.40
N LEU A 85 14.28 4.67 -15.35
CA LEU A 85 13.06 4.22 -15.99
C LEU A 85 12.49 2.98 -15.29
N VAL A 86 11.30 3.11 -14.70
CA VAL A 86 10.63 2.01 -13.99
C VAL A 86 9.23 1.81 -14.55
N PHE A 87 8.87 0.56 -14.78
CA PHE A 87 7.58 0.11 -15.33
C PHE A 87 7.20 0.69 -16.70
N HIS A 88 8.14 1.11 -17.54
CA HIS A 88 7.81 1.54 -18.91
C HIS A 88 7.05 0.45 -19.68
N ASN A 89 5.96 0.83 -20.35
CA ASN A 89 5.05 -0.05 -21.08
C ASN A 89 4.62 -1.30 -20.27
N SER A 90 4.32 -1.15 -18.98
CA SER A 90 4.12 -2.27 -18.07
C SER A 90 2.71 -2.32 -17.48
N THR A 91 2.13 -3.52 -17.48
CA THR A 91 0.97 -3.89 -16.68
C THR A 91 1.44 -4.44 -15.33
N ILE A 92 0.79 -4.05 -14.25
CA ILE A 92 1.06 -4.45 -12.88
C ILE A 92 -0.24 -4.96 -12.25
N ARG A 93 -0.35 -6.25 -11.97
CA ARG A 93 -1.52 -6.87 -11.32
C ARG A 93 -1.19 -7.25 -9.89
N GLN A 94 -1.96 -6.72 -8.96
CA GLN A 94 -1.71 -6.80 -7.53
C GLN A 94 -2.97 -7.28 -6.83
N THR A 95 -2.82 -8.12 -5.80
CA THR A 95 -3.96 -8.57 -4.99
C THR A 95 -3.97 -7.88 -3.64
N ILE A 96 -5.15 -7.47 -3.17
CA ILE A 96 -5.37 -6.88 -1.84
C ILE A 96 -6.40 -7.70 -1.05
N HIS A 97 -6.22 -7.79 0.27
CA HIS A 97 -7.14 -8.44 1.20
C HIS A 97 -8.00 -7.40 1.91
N THR A 98 -9.29 -7.36 1.60
CA THR A 98 -10.22 -6.38 2.19
C THR A 98 -10.68 -6.79 3.59
N SER A 99 -10.83 -5.83 4.50
CA SER A 99 -11.39 -6.07 5.83
C SER A 99 -12.90 -6.21 5.81
N ILE A 100 -13.59 -5.07 5.74
CA ILE A 100 -15.04 -4.96 5.70
C ILE A 100 -15.54 -4.91 4.26
N GLY A 101 -16.80 -5.30 4.06
CA GLY A 101 -17.47 -5.24 2.77
C GLY A 101 -18.21 -3.92 2.54
N GLY A 102 -18.71 -3.76 1.32
CA GLY A 102 -19.55 -2.65 0.88
C GLY A 102 -19.91 -2.76 -0.59
N ASP A 103 -20.90 -1.98 -1.04
CA ASP A 103 -21.39 -2.02 -2.43
C ASP A 103 -20.79 -0.93 -3.32
N GLN A 104 -20.09 0.01 -2.71
CA GLN A 104 -19.38 1.07 -3.41
C GLN A 104 -17.97 1.19 -2.87
N ILE A 105 -17.01 1.27 -3.77
CA ILE A 105 -15.58 1.33 -3.45
C ILE A 105 -14.91 2.50 -4.16
N ARG A 106 -13.74 2.92 -3.66
CA ARG A 106 -12.81 3.76 -4.39
C ARG A 106 -11.38 3.44 -4.00
N LEU A 107 -10.44 3.73 -4.90
CA LEU A 107 -9.03 3.37 -4.79
C LEU A 107 -8.17 4.60 -4.54
N ARG A 108 -7.12 4.46 -3.72
CA ARG A 108 -6.05 5.46 -3.58
C ARG A 108 -4.74 4.96 -4.18
N ILE A 109 -4.17 5.76 -5.07
CA ILE A 109 -2.84 5.54 -5.66
C ILE A 109 -1.91 6.67 -5.19
N SER A 110 -0.74 6.32 -4.68
CA SER A 110 0.23 7.25 -4.10
C SER A 110 1.52 7.31 -4.92
N ASN A 111 1.99 8.53 -5.10
CA ASN A 111 3.31 8.88 -5.61
C ASN A 111 4.10 9.71 -4.57
N VAL A 112 3.79 9.54 -3.28
CA VAL A 112 4.31 10.38 -2.20
C VAL A 112 5.84 10.34 -2.07
N PHE A 113 6.49 9.24 -2.49
CA PHE A 113 7.95 9.09 -2.56
C PHE A 113 8.49 9.02 -3.99
N GLY A 114 7.66 9.26 -5.01
CA GLY A 114 8.12 9.27 -6.39
C GLY A 114 9.12 10.39 -6.65
N GLY A 115 10.16 10.14 -7.43
CA GLY A 115 11.10 11.16 -7.89
C GLY A 115 10.62 11.95 -9.11
N SER A 116 9.57 11.48 -9.78
CA SER A 116 8.92 12.13 -10.92
C SER A 116 7.43 11.83 -10.96
N ASP A 117 6.71 12.48 -11.87
CA ASP A 117 5.29 12.19 -12.12
C ASP A 117 5.06 10.70 -12.36
N LEU A 118 3.96 10.18 -11.81
CA LEU A 118 3.51 8.80 -12.01
C LEU A 118 2.35 8.81 -13.03
N PRO A 119 2.62 8.53 -14.32
CA PRO A 119 1.58 8.39 -15.32
C PRO A 119 0.91 7.02 -15.20
N ILE A 120 -0.38 7.01 -14.89
CA ILE A 120 -1.23 5.82 -14.92
C ILE A 120 -2.13 5.91 -16.16
N THR A 121 -1.95 4.98 -17.10
CA THR A 121 -2.65 4.99 -18.40
C THR A 121 -4.01 4.29 -18.32
N ALA A 122 -4.11 3.22 -17.54
CA ALA A 122 -5.38 2.52 -17.30
C ALA A 122 -5.34 1.79 -15.95
N VAL A 123 -6.52 1.63 -15.34
CA VAL A 123 -6.70 0.85 -14.10
C VAL A 123 -7.98 0.03 -14.20
N THR A 124 -7.90 -1.23 -13.80
CA THR A 124 -9.07 -2.11 -13.63
C THR A 124 -9.07 -2.76 -12.26
N ILE A 125 -10.26 -3.15 -11.81
CA ILE A 125 -10.47 -3.99 -10.64
C ILE A 125 -11.34 -5.19 -10.99
N ALA A 126 -11.05 -6.35 -10.42
CA ALA A 126 -11.83 -7.58 -10.60
C ALA A 126 -11.68 -8.50 -9.38
N LEU A 127 -12.55 -9.50 -9.27
CA LEU A 127 -12.29 -10.62 -8.37
C LEU A 127 -11.17 -11.50 -8.97
N PRO A 128 -10.19 -11.95 -8.15
CA PRO A 128 -9.19 -12.91 -8.61
C PRO A 128 -9.83 -14.27 -8.90
N ALA A 129 -9.18 -15.04 -9.77
CA ALA A 129 -9.56 -16.43 -10.01
C ALA A 129 -9.53 -17.22 -8.68
N ASN A 130 -10.56 -18.02 -8.44
CA ASN A 130 -10.75 -18.80 -7.20
C ASN A 130 -10.78 -17.99 -5.90
N GLY A 131 -10.86 -16.65 -5.96
CA GLY A 131 -10.77 -15.80 -4.77
C GLY A 131 -9.41 -15.83 -4.07
N ALA A 132 -8.36 -16.31 -4.75
CA ALA A 132 -7.04 -16.51 -4.15
C ALA A 132 -6.18 -15.23 -4.15
N ALA A 133 -5.34 -15.08 -3.13
CA ALA A 133 -4.33 -14.03 -3.11
C ALA A 133 -3.17 -14.37 -4.07
N GLY A 134 -2.57 -13.34 -4.68
CA GLY A 134 -1.35 -13.50 -5.47
C GLY A 134 -1.49 -14.24 -6.79
N THR A 135 -2.71 -14.46 -7.27
CA THR A 135 -2.93 -15.09 -8.59
C THR A 135 -2.75 -14.10 -9.73
N SER A 136 -2.24 -14.58 -10.87
CA SER A 136 -2.16 -13.82 -12.12
C SER A 136 -3.50 -13.76 -12.88
N ALA A 137 -4.49 -14.56 -12.47
CA ALA A 137 -5.76 -14.71 -13.17
C ALA A 137 -6.93 -14.01 -12.46
N ILE A 138 -7.91 -13.55 -13.23
CA ILE A 138 -9.09 -12.82 -12.75
C ILE A 138 -10.39 -13.41 -13.30
N GLN A 139 -11.50 -13.11 -12.65
CA GLN A 139 -12.85 -13.37 -13.14
C GLN A 139 -13.29 -12.20 -14.03
N THR A 140 -13.11 -12.34 -15.35
CA THR A 140 -13.30 -11.22 -16.31
C THR A 140 -14.72 -10.65 -16.34
N ASN A 141 -15.73 -11.45 -16.00
CA ASN A 141 -17.12 -10.99 -15.86
C ASN A 141 -17.34 -10.03 -14.69
N THR A 142 -16.39 -9.91 -13.76
CA THR A 142 -16.42 -8.96 -12.64
C THR A 142 -15.62 -7.70 -12.91
N LEU A 143 -14.87 -7.64 -14.02
CA LEU A 143 -13.94 -6.56 -14.30
C LEU A 143 -14.66 -5.22 -14.47
N GLN A 144 -14.16 -4.19 -13.79
CA GLN A 144 -14.57 -2.81 -13.96
C GLN A 144 -13.37 -1.89 -14.17
N THR A 145 -13.54 -0.90 -15.05
CA THR A 145 -12.57 0.18 -15.24
C THR A 145 -12.67 1.17 -14.09
N VAL A 146 -11.52 1.61 -13.58
CA VAL A 146 -11.41 2.66 -12.56
C VAL A 146 -11.10 3.98 -13.26
N THR A 147 -11.82 5.04 -12.89
CA THR A 147 -11.65 6.40 -13.44
C THR A 147 -11.25 7.40 -12.38
N PHE A 148 -10.73 8.55 -12.81
CA PHE A 148 -10.30 9.67 -11.97
C PHE A 148 -10.89 10.96 -12.53
N SER A 149 -11.87 11.54 -11.84
CA SER A 149 -12.61 12.72 -12.33
C SER A 149 -13.18 12.50 -13.75
N GLY A 150 -13.69 11.29 -14.02
CA GLY A 150 -14.25 10.88 -15.30
C GLY A 150 -13.24 10.37 -16.33
N ASN A 151 -11.93 10.50 -16.11
CA ASN A 151 -10.89 10.04 -17.03
C ASN A 151 -10.39 8.64 -16.69
N SER A 152 -10.10 7.81 -17.70
CA SER A 152 -9.53 6.47 -17.50
C SER A 152 -8.03 6.48 -17.19
N SER A 153 -7.38 7.63 -17.32
CA SER A 153 -5.96 7.85 -17.05
C SER A 153 -5.75 9.05 -16.13
N VAL A 154 -4.61 9.08 -15.45
CA VAL A 154 -4.22 10.16 -14.55
C VAL A 154 -2.71 10.28 -14.49
N VAL A 155 -2.20 11.50 -14.32
CA VAL A 155 -0.80 11.75 -13.98
C VAL A 155 -0.77 12.26 -12.54
N ILE A 156 -0.09 11.52 -11.66
CA ILE A 156 -0.01 11.83 -10.24
C ILE A 156 1.32 12.56 -10.01
N PRO A 157 1.31 13.84 -9.60
CA PRO A 157 2.55 14.57 -9.33
C PRO A 157 3.44 13.87 -8.30
N ASN A 158 4.74 14.14 -8.35
CA ASN A 158 5.67 13.81 -7.27
C ASN A 158 5.12 14.31 -5.91
N GLY A 159 5.14 13.47 -4.88
CA GLY A 159 4.72 13.84 -3.53
C GLY A 159 3.21 13.78 -3.31
N ALA A 160 2.43 13.48 -4.35
CA ALA A 160 0.97 13.49 -4.30
C ALA A 160 0.37 12.08 -4.20
N LEU A 161 -0.93 12.03 -3.92
CA LEU A 161 -1.78 10.87 -4.11
C LEU A 161 -3.04 11.28 -4.86
N VAL A 162 -3.72 10.31 -5.46
CA VAL A 162 -5.02 10.51 -6.10
C VAL A 162 -6.03 9.48 -5.59
N VAL A 163 -7.30 9.88 -5.59
CA VAL A 163 -8.44 9.03 -5.25
C VAL A 163 -9.27 8.83 -6.50
N SER A 164 -9.68 7.59 -6.77
CA SER A 164 -10.56 7.28 -7.91
C SER A 164 -11.97 7.80 -7.71
N ASP A 165 -12.71 7.88 -8.81
CA ASP A 165 -14.17 7.99 -8.75
C ASP A 165 -14.76 6.74 -8.06
N PRO A 166 -15.93 6.84 -7.41
CA PRO A 166 -16.59 5.69 -6.81
C PRO A 166 -17.06 4.65 -7.85
N LEU A 167 -16.80 3.37 -7.59
CA LEU A 167 -17.29 2.24 -8.39
C LEU A 167 -18.41 1.51 -7.65
N THR A 168 -19.47 1.12 -8.36
CA THR A 168 -20.47 0.18 -7.83
C THR A 168 -19.94 -1.24 -7.99
N PHE A 169 -19.28 -1.75 -6.95
CA PHE A 169 -18.63 -3.05 -6.93
C PHE A 169 -18.84 -3.67 -5.55
N THR A 170 -19.66 -4.71 -5.46
CA THR A 170 -19.95 -5.38 -4.19
C THR A 170 -18.74 -6.19 -3.73
N VAL A 171 -18.20 -5.82 -2.58
CA VAL A 171 -17.12 -6.49 -1.87
C VAL A 171 -17.69 -7.15 -0.63
N LYS A 172 -17.46 -8.45 -0.44
CA LYS A 172 -17.77 -9.13 0.82
C LYS A 172 -16.60 -8.92 1.81
N PRO A 173 -16.84 -8.92 3.14
CA PRO A 173 -15.74 -8.91 4.11
C PRO A 173 -14.71 -10.01 3.83
N GLN A 174 -13.43 -9.75 4.09
CA GLN A 174 -12.32 -10.69 3.88
C GLN A 174 -12.17 -11.20 2.44
N SER A 175 -12.60 -10.41 1.44
CA SER A 175 -12.43 -10.76 0.04
C SER A 175 -11.07 -10.34 -0.50
N MET A 176 -10.53 -11.13 -1.44
CA MET A 176 -9.42 -10.69 -2.29
C MET A 176 -9.95 -9.89 -3.48
N LEU A 177 -9.26 -8.80 -3.83
CA LEU A 177 -9.48 -8.06 -5.08
C LEU A 177 -8.19 -7.96 -5.87
N ALA A 178 -8.28 -8.13 -7.19
CA ALA A 178 -7.18 -7.90 -8.12
C ALA A 178 -7.30 -6.48 -8.70
N VAL A 179 -6.30 -5.64 -8.43
CA VAL A 179 -6.15 -4.30 -9.02
C VAL A 179 -5.06 -4.38 -10.08
N THR A 180 -5.39 -4.02 -11.32
CA THR A 180 -4.42 -4.05 -12.43
C THR A 180 -4.19 -2.64 -12.95
N LEU A 181 -2.95 -2.17 -12.85
CA LEU A 181 -2.49 -0.88 -13.37
C LEU A 181 -1.79 -1.11 -14.72
N PHE A 182 -1.90 -0.16 -15.65
CA PHE A 182 -1.02 -0.08 -16.80
C PHE A 182 -0.41 1.32 -16.88
N THR A 183 0.90 1.37 -17.10
CA THR A 183 1.62 2.61 -17.37
C THR A 183 2.41 2.48 -18.68
N ALA A 184 1.99 3.27 -19.67
CA ALA A 184 2.66 3.27 -20.97
C ALA A 184 4.07 3.87 -20.88
N GLN A 185 4.23 4.94 -20.09
CA GLN A 185 5.47 5.71 -20.00
C GLN A 185 6.35 5.28 -18.81
N GLY A 186 5.77 4.70 -17.75
CA GLY A 186 6.49 4.44 -16.52
C GLY A 186 6.92 5.72 -15.78
N GLN A 187 7.71 5.57 -14.72
CA GLN A 187 8.35 6.69 -14.04
C GLN A 187 9.79 6.87 -14.53
N THR A 188 10.20 8.13 -14.68
CA THR A 188 11.52 8.54 -15.19
C THR A 188 12.63 8.61 -14.13
N THR A 189 12.39 8.02 -12.96
CA THR A 189 13.39 7.89 -11.88
C THR A 189 13.25 6.51 -11.24
N ASN A 190 14.30 6.05 -10.54
CA ASN A 190 14.22 4.84 -9.72
C ASN A 190 13.69 5.10 -8.31
N SER A 191 13.35 6.34 -7.97
CA SER A 191 12.67 6.66 -6.72
C SER A 191 11.17 6.52 -6.94
N ILE A 192 10.60 5.38 -6.55
CA ILE A 192 9.18 5.08 -6.72
C ILE A 192 8.54 4.75 -5.37
N THR A 193 7.22 4.93 -5.28
CA THR A 193 6.43 4.54 -4.10
C THR A 193 6.06 3.06 -4.17
N SER A 194 6.38 2.30 -3.13
CA SER A 194 5.97 0.90 -2.99
C SER A 194 5.65 0.55 -1.54
N HIS A 195 5.29 -0.70 -1.33
CA HIS A 195 5.29 -1.37 -0.06
C HIS A 195 5.90 -2.76 -0.27
N PRO A 196 7.22 -2.92 -0.03
CA PRO A 196 7.92 -4.18 -0.24
C PRO A 196 7.40 -5.32 0.66
N GLY A 197 6.78 -4.96 1.77
CA GLY A 197 6.24 -5.87 2.75
C GLY A 197 4.89 -6.54 2.41
N SER A 198 4.49 -6.66 1.15
CA SER A 198 3.11 -7.09 0.85
C SER A 198 2.80 -8.52 1.29
N ARG A 199 3.80 -9.42 1.31
CA ARG A 199 3.62 -10.89 1.46
C ARG A 199 2.55 -11.43 0.50
N THR A 200 2.36 -10.73 -0.62
CA THR A 200 1.34 -11.01 -1.62
C THR A 200 1.97 -10.81 -2.99
N THR A 201 1.92 -11.85 -3.81
CA THR A 201 2.53 -11.85 -5.14
C THR A 201 1.82 -10.86 -6.06
N SER A 202 2.60 -9.98 -6.67
CA SER A 202 2.22 -9.11 -7.77
C SER A 202 2.85 -9.60 -9.07
N TRP A 203 2.16 -9.37 -10.19
CA TRP A 203 2.55 -9.85 -11.51
C TRP A 203 2.75 -8.69 -12.48
N PHE A 204 3.76 -8.82 -13.35
CA PHE A 204 4.13 -7.80 -14.33
C PHE A 204 4.21 -8.39 -15.73
N SER A 205 3.67 -7.67 -16.71
CA SER A 205 3.81 -8.02 -18.13
C SER A 205 3.98 -6.76 -18.96
N PHE A 206 4.62 -6.86 -20.13
CA PHE A 206 4.66 -5.73 -21.07
C PHE A 206 3.32 -5.53 -21.78
N GLY A 207 3.10 -4.30 -22.26
CA GLY A 207 1.89 -3.92 -22.98
C GLY A 207 0.68 -3.73 -22.06
N ASN A 208 -0.41 -3.23 -22.65
CA ASN A 208 -1.66 -3.00 -21.92
C ASN A 208 -2.46 -4.31 -21.81
N SER A 209 -2.37 -4.96 -20.65
CA SER A 209 -3.04 -6.23 -20.35
C SER A 209 -4.02 -6.11 -19.18
N VAL A 210 -4.56 -4.90 -18.91
CA VAL A 210 -5.45 -4.66 -17.76
C VAL A 210 -6.74 -5.50 -17.79
N SER A 211 -7.18 -5.91 -18.98
CA SER A 211 -8.37 -6.75 -19.19
C SER A 211 -8.08 -8.23 -19.44
N ALA A 212 -6.80 -8.64 -19.42
CA ALA A 212 -6.42 -10.01 -19.69
C ALA A 212 -6.92 -10.94 -18.57
N ALA A 213 -7.60 -12.03 -18.94
CA ALA A 213 -8.10 -13.03 -17.99
C ALA A 213 -6.98 -13.64 -17.15
N ASN A 214 -5.79 -13.79 -17.71
CA ASN A 214 -4.59 -14.29 -17.05
C ASN A 214 -3.36 -13.59 -17.66
N LEU A 215 -2.35 -13.29 -16.82
CA LEU A 215 -1.05 -12.84 -17.30
C LEU A 215 -0.13 -14.06 -17.42
N THR A 216 0.12 -14.54 -18.64
CA THR A 216 0.83 -15.80 -18.92
C THR A 216 2.34 -15.61 -19.08
N ASP A 217 2.77 -14.52 -19.72
CA ASP A 217 4.19 -14.16 -19.89
C ASP A 217 4.57 -13.07 -18.89
N ALA A 218 4.55 -13.45 -17.60
CA ALA A 218 4.66 -12.50 -16.50
C ALA A 218 5.81 -12.80 -15.55
N THR A 219 6.43 -11.73 -15.04
CA THR A 219 7.35 -11.77 -13.91
C THR A 219 6.60 -11.48 -12.62
N SER A 220 7.07 -11.96 -11.47
CA SER A 220 6.41 -11.72 -10.21
C SER A 220 7.37 -11.45 -9.05
N VAL A 221 6.86 -10.74 -8.05
CA VAL A 221 7.52 -10.47 -6.75
C VAL A 221 6.45 -10.31 -5.67
N ALA A 222 6.82 -10.50 -4.41
CA ALA A 222 5.92 -10.28 -3.27
C ALA A 222 6.00 -8.82 -2.76
N HIS A 223 5.65 -7.86 -3.62
CA HIS A 223 5.61 -6.42 -3.29
C HIS A 223 4.34 -5.77 -3.83
N TRP A 224 3.88 -4.70 -3.19
CA TRP A 224 2.90 -3.77 -3.78
C TRP A 224 3.59 -2.52 -4.29
N TYR A 225 3.14 -1.99 -5.42
CA TYR A 225 3.61 -0.75 -6.02
C TYR A 225 2.44 0.22 -6.20
N PHE A 226 2.64 1.47 -5.79
CA PHE A 226 1.71 2.61 -5.95
C PHE A 226 0.36 2.54 -5.23
N LEU A 227 -0.23 1.36 -5.02
CA LEU A 227 -1.48 1.24 -4.26
C LEU A 227 -1.24 1.66 -2.80
N SER A 228 -2.20 2.39 -2.21
CA SER A 228 -2.07 2.88 -0.83
C SER A 228 -3.32 2.69 0.02
N ALA A 229 -4.51 2.66 -0.58
CA ALA A 229 -5.75 2.29 0.12
C ALA A 229 -6.86 1.83 -0.82
N LEU A 230 -7.78 1.04 -0.28
CA LEU A 230 -9.12 0.81 -0.82
C LEU A 230 -10.14 1.21 0.24
N GLU A 231 -11.10 2.04 -0.16
CA GLU A 231 -12.17 2.53 0.69
C GLU A 231 -13.50 1.91 0.29
N VAL A 232 -14.36 1.63 1.27
CA VAL A 232 -15.77 1.26 1.07
C VAL A 232 -16.69 2.37 1.58
N TRP A 233 -17.81 2.59 0.91
CA TRP A 233 -18.87 3.46 1.42
C TRP A 233 -19.71 2.68 2.43
N ALA A 234 -19.71 3.11 3.68
CA ALA A 234 -20.27 2.38 4.79
C ALA A 234 -21.24 3.21 5.66
N PRO A 235 -22.17 2.57 6.39
CA PRO A 235 -22.98 3.22 7.41
C PRO A 235 -22.14 3.88 8.52
N LYS A 236 -22.68 4.89 9.20
CA LYS A 236 -21.97 5.69 10.22
C LYS A 236 -21.41 4.90 11.42
N ASN A 237 -21.95 3.71 11.71
CA ASN A 237 -21.48 2.88 12.82
C ASN A 237 -20.29 1.98 12.45
N VAL A 238 -19.89 1.97 11.18
CA VAL A 238 -18.70 1.27 10.68
C VAL A 238 -17.48 2.19 10.84
N GLY A 239 -16.32 1.62 11.14
CA GLY A 239 -15.06 2.37 11.20
C GLY A 239 -13.85 1.45 11.07
N ALA A 240 -12.65 1.98 11.27
CA ALA A 240 -11.40 1.22 11.14
C ALA A 240 -10.52 1.31 12.39
N LEU A 241 -9.81 0.22 12.68
CA LEU A 241 -8.62 0.19 13.52
C LEU A 241 -7.39 0.38 12.62
N ALA A 242 -6.68 1.51 12.77
CA ALA A 242 -5.41 1.74 12.10
C ALA A 242 -4.23 1.27 12.97
N ILE A 243 -3.38 0.41 12.43
CA ILE A 243 -2.25 -0.16 13.17
C ILE A 243 -0.94 0.39 12.59
N VAL A 244 -0.20 1.13 13.40
CA VAL A 244 1.16 1.58 13.10
C VAL A 244 2.13 0.59 13.74
N GLY A 245 2.99 -0.01 12.92
CA GLY A 245 3.90 -1.05 13.38
C GLY A 245 5.15 -1.26 12.55
N ASP A 246 5.99 -2.16 13.02
CA ASP A 246 7.22 -2.60 12.35
C ASP A 246 7.04 -3.91 11.54
N SER A 247 8.15 -4.60 11.23
CA SER A 247 8.17 -5.87 10.49
C SER A 247 7.30 -6.97 11.10
N ILE A 248 7.11 -6.97 12.42
CA ILE A 248 6.30 -7.98 13.11
C ILE A 248 4.82 -7.80 12.74
N THR A 249 4.35 -6.55 12.70
CA THR A 249 2.97 -6.22 12.28
C THR A 249 2.79 -6.30 10.77
N ASP A 250 3.82 -5.89 10.03
CA ASP A 250 3.86 -5.97 8.57
C ASP A 250 3.75 -7.43 8.07
N GLY A 251 4.20 -8.39 8.90
CA GLY A 251 3.98 -9.83 8.71
C GLY A 251 5.23 -10.63 8.35
N ARG A 252 6.43 -10.20 8.77
CA ARG A 252 7.66 -10.98 8.55
C ARG A 252 7.56 -12.31 9.29
N GLY A 253 7.71 -13.43 8.59
CA GLY A 253 7.54 -14.77 9.16
C GLY A 253 6.17 -15.39 8.84
N SER A 254 5.25 -14.63 8.23
CA SER A 254 4.01 -15.15 7.68
C SER A 254 4.27 -15.90 6.35
N THR A 255 3.29 -16.66 5.87
CA THR A 255 3.37 -17.36 4.58
C THR A 255 2.79 -16.48 3.48
N ASP A 256 3.56 -16.27 2.41
CA ASP A 256 3.10 -15.48 1.26
C ASP A 256 1.76 -15.99 0.71
N ASN A 257 0.89 -15.07 0.31
CA ASN A 257 -0.44 -15.32 -0.26
C ASN A 257 -1.45 -16.03 0.65
N THR A 258 -1.16 -16.17 1.95
CA THR A 258 -2.09 -16.84 2.89
C THR A 258 -2.81 -15.90 3.86
N ASN A 259 -2.38 -14.63 3.95
CA ASN A 259 -2.92 -13.64 4.89
C ASN A 259 -2.93 -14.15 6.34
N ASN A 260 -1.85 -14.79 6.79
CA ASN A 260 -1.71 -15.37 8.13
C ASN A 260 -0.78 -14.56 9.07
N ARG A 261 -0.66 -13.24 8.84
CA ARG A 261 -0.08 -12.29 9.81
C ARG A 261 -1.11 -11.92 10.87
N TRP A 262 -0.65 -11.49 12.05
CA TRP A 262 -1.56 -11.27 13.18
C TRP A 262 -2.71 -10.29 12.91
N PRO A 263 -2.56 -9.18 12.13
CA PRO A 263 -3.69 -8.29 11.88
C PRO A 263 -4.80 -8.95 11.06
N ASP A 264 -4.44 -9.78 10.08
CA ASP A 264 -5.40 -10.54 9.26
C ASP A 264 -6.13 -11.59 10.12
N LEU A 265 -5.43 -12.25 11.04
CA LEU A 265 -6.01 -13.24 11.95
C LEU A 265 -6.92 -12.60 13.02
N VAL A 266 -6.55 -11.42 13.53
CA VAL A 266 -7.41 -10.62 14.43
C VAL A 266 -8.65 -10.14 13.69
N LEU A 267 -8.51 -9.68 12.44
CA LEU A 267 -9.64 -9.34 11.59
C LEU A 267 -10.62 -10.53 11.44
N ALA A 268 -10.11 -11.72 11.15
CA ALA A 268 -10.95 -12.93 11.04
C ALA A 268 -11.74 -13.20 12.33
N LYS A 269 -11.08 -13.10 13.48
CA LYS A 269 -11.71 -13.20 14.80
C LYS A 269 -12.75 -12.09 15.05
N MET A 270 -12.46 -10.86 14.65
CA MET A 270 -13.37 -9.71 14.77
C MET A 270 -14.62 -9.86 13.92
N GLN A 271 -14.49 -10.40 12.70
CA GLN A 271 -15.62 -10.66 11.79
C GLN A 271 -16.57 -11.74 12.32
N ALA A 272 -16.05 -12.71 13.07
CA ALA A 272 -16.86 -13.72 13.74
C ALA A 272 -17.66 -13.19 14.95
N ASN A 273 -17.34 -11.98 15.44
CA ASN A 273 -17.99 -11.37 16.61
C ASN A 273 -18.91 -10.20 16.19
N PRO A 274 -20.22 -10.25 16.48
CA PRO A 274 -21.18 -9.18 16.13
C PRO A 274 -20.81 -7.78 16.63
N ALA A 275 -20.12 -7.66 17.77
CA ALA A 275 -19.73 -6.38 18.34
C ALA A 275 -18.60 -5.69 17.56
N THR A 276 -17.77 -6.47 16.87
CA THR A 276 -16.54 -5.98 16.21
C THR A 276 -16.55 -6.15 14.69
N ARG A 277 -17.48 -6.92 14.11
CA ARG A 277 -17.54 -7.19 12.65
C ARG A 277 -17.69 -5.94 11.77
N ASN A 278 -18.08 -4.80 12.35
CA ASN A 278 -18.19 -3.51 11.67
C ASN A 278 -16.91 -2.66 11.80
N ILE A 279 -15.82 -3.22 12.32
CA ILE A 279 -14.53 -2.53 12.44
C ILE A 279 -13.56 -3.16 11.45
N ALA A 280 -13.07 -2.37 10.50
CA ALA A 280 -11.99 -2.74 9.60
C ALA A 280 -10.66 -2.80 10.35
N VAL A 281 -9.71 -3.58 9.84
CA VAL A 281 -8.33 -3.59 10.32
C VAL A 281 -7.43 -3.10 9.19
N VAL A 282 -6.80 -1.95 9.36
CA VAL A 282 -5.95 -1.34 8.33
C VAL A 282 -4.50 -1.28 8.81
N ASN A 283 -3.65 -2.05 8.14
CA ASN A 283 -2.27 -2.27 8.54
C ASN A 283 -1.32 -1.25 7.89
N GLN A 284 -0.87 -0.28 8.67
CA GLN A 284 0.11 0.74 8.29
C GLN A 284 1.50 0.40 8.80
N ALA A 285 1.81 -0.88 8.98
CA ALA A 285 3.13 -1.30 9.38
C ALA A 285 4.12 -1.31 8.22
N ALA A 286 5.41 -1.23 8.53
CA ALA A 286 6.47 -1.37 7.56
C ALA A 286 7.69 -2.07 8.17
N GLY A 287 8.32 -2.95 7.41
CA GLY A 287 9.56 -3.61 7.82
C GLY A 287 10.63 -2.64 8.29
N GLY A 288 11.31 -2.95 9.40
CA GLY A 288 12.39 -2.11 9.94
C GLY A 288 11.97 -0.70 10.34
N ASN A 289 10.66 -0.41 10.47
CA ASN A 289 10.20 0.89 10.91
C ASN A 289 10.57 1.16 12.37
N ARG A 290 10.71 2.44 12.69
CA ARG A 290 11.17 2.95 13.98
C ARG A 290 10.31 4.14 14.36
N ILE A 291 10.24 4.43 15.65
CA ILE A 291 9.51 5.60 16.17
C ILE A 291 10.25 6.88 15.86
N LEU A 292 11.57 6.90 16.01
CA LEU A 292 12.37 8.14 16.08
C LEU A 292 13.10 8.52 14.80
N ALA A 293 13.52 7.53 14.00
CA ALA A 293 14.41 7.74 12.86
C ALA A 293 13.92 6.95 11.64
N ASP A 294 14.02 7.53 10.45
CA ASP A 294 13.62 6.85 9.22
C ASP A 294 14.42 5.55 9.04
N GLY A 295 13.76 4.47 8.68
CA GLY A 295 14.36 3.16 8.38
C GLY A 295 14.15 2.82 6.91
N LEU A 296 13.53 1.66 6.64
CA LEU A 296 13.03 1.33 5.29
C LEU A 296 11.84 2.22 4.87
N GLY A 297 11.36 3.07 5.79
CA GLY A 297 10.33 4.08 5.55
C GLY A 297 10.39 5.18 6.63
N PRO A 298 9.59 6.25 6.50
CA PRO A 298 9.55 7.35 7.46
C PRO A 298 9.29 6.90 8.90
N ASN A 299 9.91 7.57 9.86
CA ASN A 299 9.69 7.32 11.28
C ASN A 299 8.21 7.44 11.69
N ALA A 300 7.76 6.61 12.65
CA ALA A 300 6.37 6.54 13.08
C ALA A 300 5.88 7.91 13.60
N LEU A 301 6.70 8.63 14.37
CA LEU A 301 6.34 9.95 14.90
C LEU A 301 6.01 10.95 13.78
N GLY A 302 6.75 10.93 12.68
CA GLY A 302 6.56 11.81 11.53
C GLY A 302 5.34 11.44 10.67
N ARG A 303 4.94 10.16 10.65
CA ARG A 303 3.89 9.66 9.74
C ARG A 303 2.51 9.46 10.35
N ILE A 304 2.32 9.65 11.66
CA ILE A 304 1.00 9.48 12.32
C ILE A 304 -0.12 10.26 11.62
N ASP A 305 0.14 11.49 11.18
CA ASP A 305 -0.90 12.30 10.56
C ASP A 305 -1.35 11.71 9.23
N ARG A 306 -0.38 11.23 8.43
CA ARG A 306 -0.66 10.61 7.13
C ARG A 306 -1.30 9.23 7.28
N ASP A 307 -0.78 8.41 8.20
CA ASP A 307 -1.10 6.98 8.26
C ASP A 307 -2.22 6.65 9.26
N VAL A 308 -2.61 7.59 10.12
CA VAL A 308 -3.74 7.43 11.04
C VAL A 308 -4.75 8.57 10.87
N LEU A 309 -4.34 9.83 11.05
CA LEU A 309 -5.30 10.94 11.17
C LEU A 309 -5.98 11.33 9.85
N ALA A 310 -5.28 11.15 8.73
CA ALA A 310 -5.77 11.42 7.38
C ALA A 310 -6.42 10.19 6.71
N GLN A 311 -6.46 9.05 7.39
CA GLN A 311 -7.11 7.85 6.89
C GLN A 311 -8.62 7.92 7.10
N SER A 312 -9.37 7.30 6.20
CA SER A 312 -10.82 7.36 6.15
C SER A 312 -11.47 6.45 7.18
N GLY A 313 -12.34 7.02 8.01
CA GLY A 313 -13.16 6.26 8.94
C GLY A 313 -12.38 5.63 10.10
N VAL A 314 -11.15 6.10 10.40
CA VAL A 314 -10.41 5.64 11.57
C VAL A 314 -11.18 5.98 12.83
N LYS A 315 -11.52 4.93 13.57
CA LYS A 315 -12.25 5.00 14.85
C LYS A 315 -11.35 4.60 16.02
N TYR A 316 -10.35 3.77 15.77
CA TYR A 316 -9.37 3.33 16.76
C TYR A 316 -7.97 3.34 16.13
N ALA A 317 -6.95 3.60 16.93
CA ALA A 317 -5.56 3.46 16.53
C ALA A 317 -4.85 2.44 17.42
N MET A 318 -3.80 1.80 16.90
CA MET A 318 -2.90 0.98 17.69
C MET A 318 -1.45 1.23 17.26
N ILE A 319 -0.54 1.31 18.24
CA ILE A 319 0.89 1.36 17.99
C ILE A 319 1.58 0.10 18.52
N PHE A 320 2.39 -0.54 17.68
CA PHE A 320 3.25 -1.66 18.05
C PHE A 320 4.61 -1.50 17.37
N GLU A 321 5.49 -0.77 18.06
CA GLU A 321 6.74 -0.24 17.53
C GLU A 321 7.81 -0.17 18.65
N GLY A 322 9.05 0.08 18.25
CA GLY A 322 10.16 0.40 19.16
C GLY A 322 11.25 -0.67 19.24
N VAL A 323 11.01 -1.87 18.71
CA VAL A 323 12.02 -2.93 18.69
C VAL A 323 13.25 -2.52 17.88
N ASN A 324 13.05 -1.88 16.73
CA ASN A 324 14.12 -1.43 15.85
C ASN A 324 14.84 -0.19 16.42
N ASP A 325 14.16 0.68 17.17
CA ASP A 325 14.81 1.80 17.87
C ASP A 325 15.84 1.24 18.89
N ILE A 326 15.40 0.30 19.73
CA ILE A 326 16.24 -0.33 20.77
C ILE A 326 17.35 -1.19 20.14
N GLY A 327 16.99 -2.01 19.15
CA GLY A 327 17.87 -2.96 18.48
C GLY A 327 18.97 -2.31 17.65
N THR A 328 18.69 -1.16 17.02
CA THR A 328 19.69 -0.43 16.21
C THR A 328 20.56 0.52 17.04
N ALA A 329 20.11 0.94 18.22
CA ALA A 329 20.92 1.76 19.12
C ALA A 329 22.12 0.96 19.67
N PRO A 330 23.28 1.60 19.92
CA PRO A 330 24.43 0.96 20.56
C PRO A 330 24.04 0.27 21.87
N ALA A 331 24.63 -0.89 22.14
CA ALA A 331 24.36 -1.68 23.34
C ALA A 331 25.16 -1.20 24.57
N THR A 332 25.25 0.12 24.77
CA THR A 332 25.88 0.73 25.96
C THR A 332 24.82 1.32 26.88
N PRO A 333 25.04 1.37 28.22
CA PRO A 333 24.06 1.91 29.16
C PRO A 333 23.57 3.31 28.78
N ASP A 334 24.45 4.24 28.45
CA ASP A 334 24.09 5.62 28.12
C ASP A 334 23.25 5.73 26.84
N ALA A 335 23.62 4.99 25.79
CA ALA A 335 22.87 4.99 24.52
C ALA A 335 21.48 4.36 24.70
N GLN A 336 21.40 3.28 25.49
CA GLN A 336 20.18 2.56 25.79
C GLN A 336 19.25 3.33 26.75
N GLN A 337 19.82 4.10 27.67
CA GLN A 337 19.08 5.06 28.47
C GLN A 337 18.47 6.14 27.58
N ALA A 338 19.29 6.80 26.76
CA ALA A 338 18.87 7.87 25.88
C ALA A 338 17.80 7.43 24.85
N ILE A 339 17.97 6.25 24.22
CA ILE A 339 17.00 5.77 23.24
C ILE A 339 15.65 5.43 23.89
N GLY A 340 15.65 4.76 25.04
CA GLY A 340 14.40 4.43 25.73
C GLY A 340 13.67 5.68 26.25
N ASP A 341 14.40 6.70 26.72
CA ASP A 341 13.81 7.97 27.15
C ASP A 341 13.12 8.67 25.96
N ARG A 342 13.78 8.69 24.79
CA ARG A 342 13.21 9.27 23.56
C ARG A 342 12.03 8.47 23.02
N VAL A 343 12.09 7.14 23.05
CA VAL A 343 10.97 6.27 22.64
C VAL A 343 9.75 6.56 23.52
N ILE A 344 9.90 6.57 24.84
CA ILE A 344 8.80 6.88 25.78
C ILE A 344 8.24 8.27 25.53
N TRP A 345 9.09 9.28 25.34
CA TRP A 345 8.66 10.64 25.02
C TRP A 345 7.83 10.68 23.72
N SER A 346 8.29 10.00 22.66
CA SER A 346 7.59 9.99 21.38
C SER A 346 6.27 9.22 21.43
N LEU A 347 6.20 8.11 22.15
CA LEU A 347 4.95 7.37 22.39
C LEU A 347 3.89 8.27 23.04
N LYS A 348 4.28 9.11 24.02
CA LYS A 348 3.38 10.12 24.61
C LYS A 348 2.90 11.13 23.57
N GLN A 349 3.79 11.65 22.72
CA GLN A 349 3.40 12.63 21.69
C GLN A 349 2.47 12.04 20.63
N ILE A 350 2.70 10.78 20.24
CA ILE A 350 1.81 10.05 19.34
C ILE A 350 0.42 9.92 19.95
N ALA A 351 0.33 9.45 21.20
CA ALA A 351 -0.94 9.35 21.91
C ALA A 351 -1.65 10.70 22.02
N THR A 352 -0.95 11.77 22.41
CA THR A 352 -1.51 13.13 22.47
C THR A 352 -2.14 13.57 21.15
N ARG A 353 -1.46 13.35 20.01
CA ARG A 353 -1.96 13.74 18.68
C ARG A 353 -3.19 12.94 18.26
N VAL A 354 -3.19 11.64 18.55
CA VAL A 354 -4.32 10.77 18.23
C VAL A 354 -5.53 11.09 19.11
N HIS A 355 -5.32 11.31 20.42
CA HIS A 355 -6.37 11.78 21.34
C HIS A 355 -6.93 13.15 20.97
N THR A 356 -6.12 14.04 20.41
CA THR A 356 -6.59 15.36 19.92
C THR A 356 -7.69 15.21 18.86
N MET A 357 -7.63 14.15 18.06
CA MET A 357 -8.65 13.82 17.06
C MET A 357 -9.83 13.01 17.64
N GLY A 358 -9.88 12.81 18.96
CA GLY A 358 -10.92 12.04 19.63
C GLY A 358 -10.84 10.53 19.35
N ILE A 359 -9.70 10.02 18.88
CA ILE A 359 -9.49 8.61 18.56
C ILE A 359 -8.85 7.92 19.77
N PRO A 360 -9.41 6.81 20.30
CA PRO A 360 -8.73 5.98 21.28
C PRO A 360 -7.49 5.33 20.65
N ILE A 361 -6.37 5.35 21.36
CA ILE A 361 -5.12 4.71 20.95
C ILE A 361 -4.77 3.54 21.89
N PHE A 362 -4.57 2.38 21.29
CA PHE A 362 -4.08 1.18 21.95
C PHE A 362 -2.57 1.03 21.73
N ALA A 363 -1.92 0.25 22.58
CA ALA A 363 -0.54 -0.15 22.38
C ALA A 363 -0.36 -1.66 22.54
N ALA A 364 0.63 -2.23 21.84
CA ALA A 364 1.19 -3.51 22.23
C ALA A 364 2.57 -3.33 22.85
N THR A 365 2.88 -4.16 23.83
CA THR A 365 4.24 -4.28 24.39
C THR A 365 5.21 -4.82 23.33
N ILE A 366 6.45 -4.35 23.35
CA ILE A 366 7.55 -4.83 22.51
C ILE A 366 7.84 -6.30 22.86
N THR A 367 7.78 -7.19 21.86
CA THR A 367 8.00 -8.62 22.04
C THR A 367 9.45 -8.94 22.42
N PRO A 368 9.71 -10.13 23.01
CA PRO A 368 11.07 -10.59 23.26
C PRO A 368 11.90 -10.62 21.97
N PHE A 369 13.18 -10.27 22.10
CA PHE A 369 14.14 -10.28 20.97
C PHE A 369 15.54 -10.77 21.37
N SER A 370 15.71 -11.28 22.60
CA SER A 370 16.97 -11.93 22.96
C SER A 370 17.07 -13.30 22.30
N GLY A 371 18.29 -13.71 22.01
CA GLY A 371 18.57 -14.96 21.31
C GLY A 371 20.07 -15.21 21.17
N ASP A 372 20.44 -16.18 20.34
CA ASP A 372 21.85 -16.36 19.97
C ASP A 372 22.36 -15.08 19.28
N PRO A 373 23.37 -14.37 19.81
CA PRO A 373 23.84 -13.12 19.24
C PRO A 373 24.50 -13.27 17.86
N THR A 374 24.84 -14.50 17.44
CA THR A 374 25.33 -14.79 16.08
C THR A 374 24.20 -14.81 15.05
N ILE A 375 22.96 -15.04 15.49
CA ILE A 375 21.75 -15.08 14.66
C ILE A 375 20.94 -13.80 14.82
N GLN A 376 20.83 -13.30 16.04
CA GLN A 376 20.01 -12.14 16.42
C GLN A 376 20.89 -10.97 16.90
N PRO A 377 21.20 -9.99 16.02
CA PRO A 377 22.06 -8.86 16.35
C PRO A 377 21.51 -7.93 17.44
N TYR A 378 20.21 -7.98 17.73
CA TYR A 378 19.59 -7.18 18.79
C TYR A 378 19.82 -7.76 20.18
N SER A 379 20.21 -9.04 20.28
CA SER A 379 20.40 -9.74 21.55
C SER A 379 21.49 -9.07 22.40
N SER A 380 21.08 -8.47 23.53
CA SER A 380 21.97 -7.87 24.52
C SER A 380 21.22 -7.66 25.84
N PRO A 381 21.82 -8.00 27.00
CA PRO A 381 21.22 -7.72 28.30
C PRO A 381 20.88 -6.23 28.51
N VAL A 382 21.67 -5.31 27.94
CA VAL A 382 21.44 -3.86 28.08
C VAL A 382 20.23 -3.41 27.26
N ARG A 383 20.04 -3.98 26.05
CA ARG A 383 18.86 -3.72 25.22
C ARG A 383 17.60 -4.34 25.81
N GLU A 384 17.71 -5.54 26.38
CA GLU A 384 16.61 -6.20 27.08
C GLU A 384 16.13 -5.36 28.28
N ALA A 385 17.06 -4.81 29.07
CA ALA A 385 16.70 -3.90 30.16
C ALA A 385 15.93 -2.66 29.65
N THR A 386 16.32 -2.10 28.50
CA THR A 386 15.56 -1.00 27.87
C THR A 386 14.18 -1.45 27.41
N ARG A 387 14.06 -2.62 26.78
CA ARG A 387 12.78 -3.17 26.32
C ARG A 387 11.80 -3.34 27.48
N VAL A 388 12.24 -3.96 28.58
CA VAL A 388 11.44 -4.12 29.79
C VAL A 388 11.00 -2.78 30.34
N ARG A 389 11.91 -1.80 30.43
CA ARG A 389 11.58 -0.43 30.88
C ARG A 389 10.53 0.25 30.01
N VAL A 390 10.63 0.13 28.68
CA VAL A 390 9.64 0.68 27.74
C VAL A 390 8.30 -0.05 27.86
N ASN A 391 8.31 -1.38 27.99
CA ASN A 391 7.10 -2.17 28.20
C ASN A 391 6.39 -1.81 29.52
N ASP A 392 7.14 -1.56 30.59
CA ASP A 392 6.57 -1.13 31.86
C ASP A 392 5.91 0.25 31.75
N PHE A 393 6.49 1.16 30.96
CA PHE A 393 5.81 2.42 30.61
C PHE A 393 4.53 2.18 29.80
N ILE A 394 4.59 1.33 28.76
CA ILE A 394 3.43 1.01 27.92
C ILE A 394 2.28 0.49 28.77
N LYS A 395 2.54 -0.49 29.65
CA LYS A 395 1.53 -1.13 30.51
C LYS A 395 0.96 -0.21 31.58
N ASN A 396 1.80 0.59 32.23
CA ASN A 396 1.44 1.18 33.54
C ASN A 396 1.28 2.71 33.52
N SER A 397 1.59 3.40 32.41
CA SER A 397 1.58 4.86 32.39
C SER A 397 0.20 5.52 32.31
N GLY A 398 -0.82 4.79 31.87
CA GLY A 398 -2.13 5.36 31.52
C GLY A 398 -2.11 6.22 30.24
N THR A 399 -1.03 6.17 29.45
CA THR A 399 -0.90 6.91 28.18
C THR A 399 -1.84 6.38 27.09
N PHE A 400 -2.13 5.08 27.12
CA PHE A 400 -2.94 4.38 26.13
C PHE A 400 -4.27 3.96 26.72
N ASP A 401 -5.32 3.96 25.91
CA ASP A 401 -6.68 3.58 26.33
C ASP A 401 -6.78 2.08 26.62
N ALA A 402 -5.99 1.27 25.92
CA ALA A 402 -5.83 -0.15 26.19
C ALA A 402 -4.43 -0.63 25.80
N VAL A 403 -3.99 -1.71 26.42
CA VAL A 403 -2.70 -2.35 26.14
C VAL A 403 -2.90 -3.85 25.93
N VAL A 404 -2.29 -4.39 24.88
CA VAL A 404 -2.23 -5.84 24.65
C VAL A 404 -0.80 -6.33 24.89
N ASP A 405 -0.63 -7.24 25.85
CA ASP A 405 0.67 -7.73 26.30
C ASP A 405 1.23 -8.81 25.35
N PHE A 406 1.65 -8.39 24.15
CA PHE A 406 2.29 -9.26 23.15
C PHE A 406 3.59 -9.88 23.67
N ASP A 407 4.26 -9.20 24.59
CA ASP A 407 5.46 -9.67 25.26
C ASP A 407 5.17 -10.98 25.99
N LYS A 408 4.17 -10.95 26.87
CA LYS A 408 3.71 -12.14 27.60
C LYS A 408 3.16 -13.24 26.69
N ILE A 409 2.46 -12.90 25.61
CA ILE A 409 1.87 -13.89 24.69
C ILE A 409 2.95 -14.71 24.00
N LEU A 410 4.05 -14.06 23.60
CA LEU A 410 5.07 -14.65 22.73
C LEU A 410 6.32 -15.13 23.47
N ALA A 411 6.50 -14.76 24.74
CA ALA A 411 7.64 -15.14 25.55
C ALA A 411 7.78 -16.66 25.77
N ASP A 412 9.02 -17.14 25.76
CA ASP A 412 9.37 -18.46 26.24
C ASP A 412 9.12 -18.51 27.77
N PRO A 413 8.28 -19.43 28.29
CA PRO A 413 8.09 -19.57 29.72
C PRO A 413 9.37 -19.93 30.50
N ALA A 414 10.37 -20.54 29.85
CA ALA A 414 11.66 -20.86 30.46
C ALA A 414 12.65 -19.68 30.42
N ASN A 415 12.56 -18.82 29.41
CA ASN A 415 13.38 -17.62 29.27
C ASN A 415 12.58 -16.46 28.66
N PRO A 416 11.91 -15.64 29.49
CA PRO A 416 10.99 -14.61 29.00
C PRO A 416 11.62 -13.50 28.15
N SER A 417 12.95 -13.42 28.09
CA SER A 417 13.66 -12.50 27.20
C SER A 417 13.73 -12.96 25.74
N GLN A 418 13.35 -14.22 25.46
CA GLN A 418 13.32 -14.82 24.13
C GLN A 418 11.89 -15.15 23.68
N LEU A 419 11.69 -15.25 22.37
CA LEU A 419 10.47 -15.82 21.82
C LEU A 419 10.38 -17.30 22.22
N ASN A 420 9.16 -17.75 22.52
CA ASN A 420 8.87 -19.16 22.67
C ASN A 420 9.32 -19.89 21.38
N PRO A 421 10.13 -20.96 21.47
CA PRO A 421 10.61 -21.67 20.28
C PRO A 421 9.50 -22.16 19.35
N LYS A 422 8.29 -22.41 19.87
CA LYS A 422 7.11 -22.76 19.06
C LYS A 422 6.66 -21.61 18.15
N PHE A 423 6.87 -20.38 18.58
CA PHE A 423 6.43 -19.15 17.91
C PHE A 423 7.54 -18.47 17.13
N ASP A 424 8.80 -18.85 17.31
CA ASP A 424 9.93 -18.26 16.61
C ASP A 424 10.01 -18.73 15.14
N SER A 425 10.31 -17.80 14.22
CA SER A 425 10.63 -18.10 12.82
C SER A 425 12.07 -18.59 12.62
N GLY A 426 12.87 -18.58 13.69
CA GLY A 426 14.26 -19.03 13.74
C GLY A 426 15.27 -17.90 13.83
N ASP A 427 14.81 -16.65 13.97
CA ASP A 427 15.67 -15.47 14.11
C ASP A 427 15.54 -14.78 15.47
N PHE A 428 14.77 -15.35 16.40
CA PHE A 428 14.54 -14.85 17.76
C PHE A 428 13.83 -13.48 17.82
N LEU A 429 13.31 -12.95 16.72
CA LEU A 429 12.65 -11.64 16.65
C LEU A 429 11.27 -11.70 16.00
N HIS A 430 11.13 -12.45 14.91
CA HIS A 430 9.90 -12.52 14.15
C HIS A 430 9.10 -13.78 14.49
N PRO A 431 7.81 -13.62 14.82
CA PRO A 431 6.91 -14.75 14.97
C PRO A 431 6.72 -15.51 13.64
N ASN A 432 6.63 -16.82 13.73
CA ASN A 432 6.10 -17.68 12.67
C ASN A 432 4.56 -17.65 12.66
N PRO A 433 3.88 -18.34 11.73
CA PRO A 433 2.41 -18.35 11.67
C PRO A 433 1.72 -18.84 12.95
N ALA A 434 2.34 -19.77 13.70
CA ALA A 434 1.78 -20.23 14.98
C ALA A 434 1.88 -19.14 16.06
N GLY A 435 2.94 -18.34 16.06
CA GLY A 435 3.07 -17.16 16.92
C GLY A 435 2.04 -16.09 16.59
N TYR A 436 1.82 -15.81 15.30
CA TYR A 436 0.78 -14.88 14.87
C TYR A 436 -0.64 -15.35 15.23
N GLN A 437 -0.92 -16.66 15.14
CA GLN A 437 -2.17 -17.21 15.62
C GLN A 437 -2.33 -17.04 17.14
N ALA A 438 -1.27 -17.27 17.92
CA ALA A 438 -1.32 -17.07 19.37
C ALA A 438 -1.65 -15.61 19.75
N VAL A 439 -1.09 -14.64 19.02
CA VAL A 439 -1.44 -13.22 19.17
C VAL A 439 -2.93 -13.00 18.88
N ALA A 440 -3.44 -13.52 17.77
CA ALA A 440 -4.85 -13.35 17.42
C ALA A 440 -5.81 -13.99 18.43
N ASP A 441 -5.49 -15.20 18.90
CA ASP A 441 -6.28 -15.93 19.90
C ASP A 441 -6.35 -15.16 21.22
N ALA A 442 -5.23 -14.58 21.65
CA ALA A 442 -5.15 -13.79 22.88
C ALA A 442 -5.62 -12.33 22.72
N PHE A 443 -5.78 -11.81 21.50
CA PHE A 443 -6.17 -10.42 21.27
C PHE A 443 -7.57 -10.12 21.86
N PRO A 444 -7.70 -9.22 22.84
CA PRO A 444 -8.97 -8.93 23.49
C PRO A 444 -9.87 -8.09 22.57
N LEU A 445 -11.11 -8.53 22.36
CA LEU A 445 -12.08 -7.80 21.52
C LEU A 445 -12.92 -6.78 22.29
N ASP A 446 -12.95 -6.89 23.62
CA ASP A 446 -13.66 -5.96 24.50
C ASP A 446 -12.98 -4.60 24.62
N ILE A 447 -11.72 -4.46 24.18
CA ILE A 447 -11.03 -3.16 24.07
C ILE A 447 -11.78 -2.17 23.17
N PHE A 448 -12.57 -2.67 22.21
CA PHE A 448 -13.39 -1.82 21.33
C PHE A 448 -14.65 -1.28 22.00
N ASN A 449 -14.98 -1.73 23.21
CA ASN A 449 -16.05 -1.14 24.03
C ASN A 449 -15.65 0.22 24.62
N ILE A 450 -14.35 0.56 24.58
CA ILE A 450 -13.86 1.87 25.02
C ILE A 450 -14.42 2.92 24.06
N VAL A 451 -15.22 3.81 24.63
CA VAL A 451 -15.65 5.04 23.97
C VAL A 451 -14.62 6.10 24.31
N SER A 452 -14.20 6.90 23.32
CA SER A 452 -13.21 7.96 23.50
C SER A 452 -13.48 8.74 24.79
N PRO A 453 -12.46 8.97 25.64
CA PRO A 453 -12.63 9.85 26.77
C PRO A 453 -13.17 11.18 26.23
N LYS A 454 -14.28 11.68 26.80
CA LYS A 454 -14.75 13.03 26.48
C LYS A 454 -13.55 13.94 26.68
N ASN A 455 -13.14 14.66 25.64
CA ASN A 455 -12.04 15.61 25.67
C ASN A 455 -12.22 16.53 26.89
N ASN A 456 -11.54 16.24 28.00
CA ASN A 456 -11.47 17.11 29.17
C ASN A 456 -10.41 18.19 28.96
N PHE A 457 -10.29 18.70 27.74
CA PHE A 457 -9.60 19.94 27.44
C PHE A 457 -10.67 21.03 27.38
N SER A 458 -11.13 21.45 28.55
CA SER A 458 -11.87 22.70 28.77
C SER A 458 -10.89 23.84 28.98
#